data_AF-A0A1Q7PXF0-F1
#
_entry.id   AF-A0A1Q7PXF0-F1
#
_cell.length_a   1.000
_cell.length_b   1.000
_cell.length_c   1.000
_cell.angle_alpha   90.00
_cell.angle_beta   90.00
_cell.angle_gamma   90.00
#
_symmetry.space_group_name_H-M   'P 1'
#
loop_
_entity.id
_entity.type
_entity.pdbx_description
1 polymer ?
#
loop_
_entity_poly.entity_id
_entity_poly.type
_entity_poly.pdbx_seq_one_letter_code
_entity_poly.pdbx_strand_id
1 'polypeptide(L)'
;MAGRGSVVVQFVEQPAHPGRAHYLICLGMGATVGLVAAFGESFYQSLAIPVLIFSQALFPIVVATAIAPLVEEPAKSLGLLLLKEEEKLNFEIKDWTILGSLSGIGFGFMENVFYALAVLGYGVNVSLALFLMRGLLTAPLHGITATLTGFGIGLWQKTGNARLLLIPLVVAMIIHGSFNMLASII
;
A
#
# COMPACT_ATOMS: atom_id res chain seq x y z
N MET A 1 -11.58 -42.61 41.03
CA MET A 1 -10.40 -42.14 40.28
C MET A 1 -10.90 -41.58 38.94
N ALA A 2 -11.08 -40.27 38.85
CA ALA A 2 -11.52 -39.62 37.61
C ALA A 2 -10.29 -39.23 36.79
N GLY A 3 -10.17 -39.78 35.58
CA GLY A 3 -9.08 -39.52 34.65
C GLY A 3 -9.10 -38.06 34.20
N ARG A 4 -8.04 -37.32 34.49
CA ARG A 4 -7.78 -36.01 33.88
C ARG A 4 -7.52 -36.24 32.38
N GLY A 5 -8.48 -35.87 31.55
CA GLY A 5 -8.26 -35.71 30.11
C GLY A 5 -7.23 -34.60 29.92
N SER A 6 -6.04 -34.96 29.44
CA SER A 6 -5.04 -33.98 28.99
C SER A 6 -5.60 -33.27 27.77
N VAL A 7 -5.83 -31.96 27.89
CA VAL A 7 -6.12 -31.08 26.77
C VAL A 7 -4.88 -31.07 25.88
N VAL A 8 -4.92 -31.80 24.77
CA VAL A 8 -3.92 -31.72 23.71
C VAL A 8 -4.12 -30.35 23.08
N VAL A 9 -3.27 -29.39 23.43
CA VAL A 9 -3.14 -28.13 22.69
C VAL A 9 -2.59 -28.51 21.32
N GLN A 10 -3.46 -28.60 20.32
CA GLN A 10 -3.03 -28.71 18.93
C GLN A 10 -2.34 -27.40 18.58
N PHE A 11 -1.01 -27.43 18.48
CA PHE A 11 -0.27 -26.39 17.79
C PHE A 11 -0.75 -26.43 16.34
N VAL A 12 -1.57 -25.45 15.96
CA VAL A 12 -1.91 -25.25 14.55
C VAL A 12 -0.59 -24.93 13.85
N GLU A 13 -0.11 -25.88 13.05
CA GLU A 13 1.11 -25.73 12.29
C GLU A 13 0.92 -24.56 11.32
N GLN A 14 1.77 -23.54 11.46
CA GLN A 14 1.64 -22.36 10.62
C GLN A 14 2.09 -22.65 9.19
N PRO A 15 1.42 -22.06 8.18
CA PRO A 15 1.77 -22.33 6.80
C PRO A 15 3.18 -21.80 6.50
N ALA A 16 3.98 -22.62 5.81
CA ALA A 16 5.32 -22.23 5.37
C ALA A 16 5.30 -21.16 4.26
N HIS A 17 4.22 -21.10 3.48
CA HIS A 17 4.04 -20.15 2.38
C HIS A 17 2.63 -19.56 2.35
N PRO A 18 2.44 -18.36 1.77
CA PRO A 18 1.12 -17.76 1.67
C PRO A 18 0.17 -18.60 0.80
N GLY A 19 -0.94 -19.03 1.41
CA GLY A 19 -2.12 -19.53 0.70
C GLY A 19 -3.00 -18.42 0.10
N ARG A 20 -4.05 -18.83 -0.63
CA ARG A 20 -4.99 -17.92 -1.34
C ARG A 20 -5.60 -16.83 -0.45
N ALA A 21 -5.94 -17.16 0.79
CA ALA A 21 -6.51 -16.21 1.73
C ALA A 21 -5.56 -15.02 2.00
N HIS A 22 -4.27 -15.28 2.19
CA HIS A 22 -3.27 -14.23 2.43
C HIS A 22 -3.13 -13.28 1.23
N TYR A 23 -3.15 -13.82 0.00
CA TYR A 23 -3.14 -13.02 -1.21
C TYR A 23 -4.37 -12.11 -1.31
N LEU A 24 -5.55 -12.64 -1.01
CA LEU A 24 -6.80 -11.87 -1.00
C LEU A 24 -6.84 -10.82 0.11
N ILE A 25 -6.30 -11.14 1.30
CA ILE A 25 -6.18 -10.19 2.40
C ILE A 25 -5.30 -9.02 2.01
N CYS A 26 -4.08 -9.26 1.50
CA CYS A 26 -3.19 -8.17 1.11
C CYS A 26 -3.77 -7.34 -0.03
N LEU A 27 -4.31 -7.98 -1.07
CA LEU A 27 -4.96 -7.28 -2.18
C LEU A 27 -6.17 -6.45 -1.71
N GLY A 28 -7.03 -7.03 -0.86
CA GLY A 28 -8.22 -6.36 -0.33
C GLY A 28 -7.90 -5.23 0.65
N MET A 29 -6.91 -5.42 1.52
CA MET A 29 -6.43 -4.37 2.43
C MET A 29 -5.78 -3.23 1.64
N GLY A 30 -4.97 -3.55 0.63
CA GLY A 30 -4.44 -2.57 -0.31
C GLY A 30 -5.53 -1.75 -0.97
N ALA A 31 -6.56 -2.41 -1.52
CA ALA A 31 -7.72 -1.75 -2.11
C ALA A 31 -8.51 -0.90 -1.10
N THR A 32 -8.65 -1.36 0.14
CA THR A 32 -9.30 -0.59 1.21
C THR A 32 -8.51 0.67 1.55
N VAL A 33 -7.17 0.57 1.61
CA VAL A 33 -6.31 1.74 1.83
C VAL A 33 -6.38 2.67 0.62
N GLY A 34 -6.40 2.15 -0.61
CA GLY A 34 -6.56 2.94 -1.83
C GLY A 34 -7.90 3.67 -1.89
N LEU A 35 -8.98 3.04 -1.45
CA LEU A 35 -10.29 3.67 -1.24
C LEU A 35 -10.17 4.85 -0.28
N VAL A 36 -9.60 4.61 0.91
CA VAL A 36 -9.45 5.64 1.94
C VAL A 36 -8.55 6.78 1.47
N ALA A 37 -7.47 6.48 0.74
CA ALA A 37 -6.57 7.49 0.17
C ALA A 37 -7.27 8.33 -0.91
N ALA A 38 -8.02 7.70 -1.82
CA ALA A 38 -8.74 8.40 -2.87
C ALA A 38 -9.84 9.35 -2.33
N PHE A 39 -10.52 8.98 -1.25
CA PHE A 39 -11.40 9.91 -0.51
C PHE A 39 -10.62 10.87 0.40
N GLY A 40 -9.43 10.44 0.83
CA GLY A 40 -8.68 11.00 1.93
C GLY A 40 -7.54 11.93 1.57
N GLU A 41 -7.29 12.19 0.29
CA GLU A 41 -6.51 13.35 -0.16
C GLU A 41 -7.00 14.62 0.57
N SER A 42 -8.32 14.73 0.76
CA SER A 42 -8.95 15.81 1.53
C SER A 42 -8.57 15.84 3.02
N PHE A 43 -8.25 14.69 3.64
CA PHE A 43 -7.88 14.60 5.06
C PHE A 43 -6.43 15.03 5.31
N TYR A 44 -5.49 14.58 4.45
CA TYR A 44 -4.06 14.83 4.66
C TYR A 44 -3.50 16.02 3.89
N GLN A 45 -4.22 16.60 2.91
CA GLN A 45 -3.81 17.86 2.25
C GLN A 45 -3.59 19.02 3.25
N SER A 46 -4.24 18.95 4.42
CA SER A 46 -4.08 19.92 5.50
C SER A 46 -2.63 20.02 6.01
N LEU A 47 -1.85 18.95 5.87
CA LEU A 47 -0.42 18.93 6.21
C LEU A 47 0.42 19.86 5.31
N ALA A 48 -0.09 20.21 4.12
CA ALA A 48 0.55 21.15 3.19
C ALA A 48 0.00 22.59 3.27
N ILE A 49 -0.86 22.92 4.26
CA ILE A 49 -1.38 24.30 4.44
C ILE A 49 -0.27 25.36 4.47
N PRO A 50 0.91 25.14 5.10
CA PRO A 50 1.99 26.11 5.03
C PRO A 50 2.36 26.48 3.59
N VAL A 51 2.38 25.51 2.66
CA VAL A 51 2.65 25.75 1.24
C VAL A 51 1.53 26.56 0.59
N LEU A 52 0.27 26.28 0.93
CA LEU A 52 -0.89 27.01 0.41
C LEU A 52 -0.81 28.52 0.69
N ILE A 53 -0.23 28.90 1.84
CA ILE A 53 -0.03 30.30 2.25
C ILE A 53 1.00 31.00 1.35
N PHE A 54 2.05 30.30 0.93
CA PHE A 54 3.12 30.87 0.10
C PHE A 54 2.86 30.75 -1.40
N SER A 55 2.23 29.65 -1.84
CA SER A 55 1.95 29.40 -3.26
C SER A 55 0.78 28.41 -3.44
N GLN A 56 -0.32 28.94 -4.00
CA GLN A 56 -1.47 28.16 -4.42
C GLN A 56 -1.13 27.16 -5.53
N ALA A 57 -0.20 27.53 -6.43
CA ALA A 57 0.21 26.68 -7.54
C ALA A 57 1.06 25.48 -7.09
N LEU A 58 1.90 25.66 -6.06
CA LEU A 58 2.75 24.58 -5.54
C LEU A 58 1.99 23.64 -4.60
N PHE A 59 0.89 24.09 -4.00
CA PHE A 59 0.12 23.29 -3.06
C PHE A 59 -0.27 21.90 -3.59
N PRO A 60 -0.99 21.75 -4.73
CA PRO A 60 -1.37 20.43 -5.22
C PRO A 60 -0.15 19.56 -5.58
N ILE A 61 0.93 20.17 -6.07
CA ILE A 61 2.16 19.46 -6.41
C ILE A 61 2.81 18.90 -5.14
N VAL A 62 2.93 19.68 -4.06
CA VAL A 62 3.51 19.20 -2.80
C VAL A 62 2.63 18.12 -2.15
N VAL A 63 1.31 18.28 -2.22
CA VAL A 63 0.37 17.26 -1.73
C VAL A 63 0.61 15.94 -2.47
N ALA A 64 0.60 15.96 -3.81
CA ALA A 64 0.76 14.75 -4.61
C ALA A 64 2.16 14.12 -4.52
N THR A 65 3.21 14.94 -4.41
CA THR A 65 4.61 14.46 -4.53
C THR A 65 5.31 14.17 -3.20
N ALA A 66 4.86 14.78 -2.11
CA ALA A 66 5.50 14.61 -0.80
C ALA A 66 4.51 14.05 0.23
N ILE A 67 3.34 14.67 0.39
CA ILE A 67 2.40 14.29 1.45
C ILE A 67 1.74 12.94 1.15
N ALA A 68 1.24 12.73 -0.07
CA ALA A 68 0.58 11.49 -0.46
C ALA A 68 1.52 10.27 -0.30
N PRO A 69 2.76 10.24 -0.84
CA PRO A 69 3.67 9.11 -0.60
C PRO A 69 3.96 8.86 0.89
N LEU A 70 4.10 9.92 1.68
CA LEU A 70 4.39 9.82 3.12
C LEU A 70 3.26 9.14 3.89
N VAL A 71 2.00 9.35 3.48
CA VAL A 71 0.83 8.74 4.12
C VAL A 71 0.54 7.36 3.54
N GLU A 72 0.61 7.22 2.23
CA GLU A 72 0.11 6.05 1.53
C GLU A 72 1.07 4.88 1.55
N GLU A 73 2.39 5.09 1.41
CA GLU A 73 3.34 3.97 1.43
C GLU A 73 3.35 3.21 2.76
N PRO A 74 3.31 3.87 3.93
CA PRO A 74 3.12 3.17 5.20
C PRO A 74 1.75 2.51 5.30
N ALA A 75 0.68 3.18 4.84
CA ALA A 75 -0.67 2.64 4.92
C ALA A 75 -0.84 1.35 4.09
N LYS A 76 -0.18 1.23 2.93
CA LYS A 76 -0.14 0.01 2.12
C LYS A 76 0.43 -1.21 2.88
N SER A 77 1.19 -1.00 3.94
CA SER A 77 1.76 -2.07 4.76
C SER A 77 0.77 -2.72 5.72
N LEU A 78 -0.41 -2.12 5.99
CA LEU A 78 -1.33 -2.56 7.04
C LEU A 78 -1.76 -4.03 6.89
N GLY A 79 -2.05 -4.48 5.67
CA GLY A 79 -2.39 -5.89 5.41
C GLY A 79 -1.21 -6.83 5.69
N LEU A 80 0.02 -6.40 5.44
CA LEU A 80 1.22 -7.20 5.71
C LEU A 80 1.50 -7.25 7.22
N LEU A 81 1.34 -6.13 7.91
CA LEU A 81 1.51 -6.05 9.37
C LEU A 81 0.47 -6.88 10.11
N LEU A 82 -0.78 -6.91 9.64
CA LEU A 82 -1.82 -7.81 10.15
C LEU A 82 -1.36 -9.28 10.07
N LEU A 83 -0.86 -9.70 8.91
CA LEU A 83 -0.36 -11.07 8.72
C LEU A 83 0.87 -11.38 9.57
N LYS A 84 1.79 -10.43 9.74
CA LYS A 84 3.02 -10.62 10.50
C LYS A 84 2.82 -10.60 12.02
N GLU A 85 2.08 -9.62 12.53
CA GLU A 85 1.99 -9.35 13.98
C GLU A 85 0.81 -10.07 14.63
N GLU A 86 -0.37 -10.02 13.99
CA GLU A 86 -1.60 -10.59 14.56
C GLU A 86 -1.70 -12.09 14.26
N GLU A 87 -1.54 -12.48 13.00
CA GLU A 87 -1.54 -13.88 12.58
C GLU A 87 -0.19 -14.58 12.85
N LYS A 88 0.83 -13.81 13.23
CA LYS A 88 2.18 -14.28 13.60
C LYS A 88 2.87 -15.12 12.52
N LEU A 89 2.51 -14.90 11.25
CA LEU A 89 3.00 -15.69 10.13
C LEU A 89 4.48 -15.45 9.89
N ASN A 90 5.21 -16.55 9.65
CA ASN A 90 6.65 -16.53 9.45
C ASN A 90 7.01 -16.94 8.01
N PHE A 91 6.77 -16.05 7.05
CA PHE A 91 7.08 -16.29 5.63
C PHE A 91 8.48 -15.86 5.22
N GLU A 92 8.97 -16.36 4.07
CA GLU A 92 10.24 -15.92 3.51
C GLU A 92 10.17 -14.47 2.98
N ILE A 93 11.32 -13.81 2.80
CA ILE A 93 11.38 -12.44 2.25
C ILE A 93 10.66 -12.34 0.90
N LYS A 94 10.81 -13.35 0.04
CA LYS A 94 10.15 -13.40 -1.28
C LYS A 94 8.62 -13.37 -1.15
N ASP A 95 8.09 -14.05 -0.14
CA ASP A 95 6.65 -14.15 0.07
C ASP A 95 6.09 -12.78 0.51
N TRP A 96 6.82 -12.08 1.39
CA TRP A 96 6.48 -10.70 1.77
C TRP A 96 6.55 -9.72 0.59
N THR A 97 7.50 -9.89 -0.34
CA THR A 97 7.55 -9.06 -1.55
C THR A 97 6.35 -9.26 -2.47
N ILE A 98 5.85 -10.50 -2.58
CA ILE A 98 4.65 -10.83 -3.37
C ILE A 98 3.41 -10.25 -2.69
N LEU A 99 3.27 -10.45 -1.37
CA LEU A 99 2.17 -9.87 -0.58
C LEU A 99 2.17 -8.33 -0.63
N GLY A 100 3.36 -7.72 -0.59
CA GLY A 100 3.56 -6.29 -0.79
C GLY A 100 3.07 -5.84 -2.16
N SER A 101 3.50 -6.53 -3.23
CA SER A 101 3.07 -6.23 -4.60
C SER A 101 1.55 -6.27 -4.75
N LEU A 102 0.90 -7.30 -4.20
CA LEU A 102 -0.55 -7.44 -4.23
C LEU A 102 -1.27 -6.32 -3.47
N SER A 103 -0.74 -5.89 -2.32
CA SER A 103 -1.25 -4.72 -1.60
C SER A 103 -1.14 -3.45 -2.44
N GLY A 104 0.01 -3.22 -3.08
CA GLY A 104 0.22 -2.09 -3.99
C GLY A 104 -0.70 -2.11 -5.19
N ILE A 105 -0.88 -3.25 -5.84
CA ILE A 105 -1.81 -3.42 -6.97
C ILE A 105 -3.26 -3.17 -6.55
N GLY A 106 -3.67 -3.71 -5.39
CA GLY A 106 -5.00 -3.47 -4.84
C GLY A 106 -5.24 -1.98 -4.58
N PHE A 107 -4.26 -1.30 -3.99
CA PHE A 107 -4.29 0.14 -3.76
C PHE A 107 -4.46 0.90 -5.09
N GLY A 108 -3.57 0.68 -6.05
CA GLY A 108 -3.57 1.37 -7.33
C GLY A 108 -4.84 1.11 -8.15
N PHE A 109 -5.37 -0.12 -8.09
CA PHE A 109 -6.63 -0.44 -8.74
C PHE A 109 -7.77 0.42 -8.19
N MET A 110 -7.93 0.46 -6.86
CA MET A 110 -9.04 1.20 -6.26
C MET A 110 -8.90 2.70 -6.48
N GLU A 111 -7.71 3.25 -6.29
CA GLU A 111 -7.43 4.66 -6.58
C GLU A 111 -7.81 5.01 -8.02
N ASN A 112 -7.39 4.19 -8.99
CA ASN A 112 -7.69 4.42 -10.41
C ASN A 112 -9.18 4.39 -10.72
N VAL A 113 -9.97 3.54 -10.04
CA VAL A 113 -11.43 3.56 -10.16
C VAL A 113 -11.98 4.92 -9.74
N PHE A 114 -11.52 5.49 -8.62
CA PHE A 114 -12.00 6.78 -8.14
C PHE A 114 -11.60 7.95 -9.03
N TYR A 115 -10.36 7.96 -9.53
CA TYR A 115 -9.94 8.94 -10.54
C TYR A 115 -10.80 8.85 -11.80
N ALA A 116 -11.13 7.65 -12.26
CA ALA A 116 -12.01 7.46 -13.41
C ALA A 116 -13.45 7.93 -13.13
N LEU A 117 -13.98 7.67 -11.93
CA LEU A 117 -15.31 8.14 -11.53
C LEU A 117 -15.37 9.66 -11.43
N ALA A 118 -14.31 10.31 -10.95
CA ALA A 118 -14.23 11.76 -10.81
C ALA A 118 -14.37 12.49 -12.16
N VAL A 119 -13.97 11.87 -13.26
CA VAL A 119 -14.08 12.43 -14.62
C VAL A 119 -15.25 11.88 -15.44
N LEU A 120 -16.13 11.06 -14.84
CA LEU A 120 -17.23 10.41 -15.56
C LEU A 120 -18.21 11.42 -16.19
N GLY A 121 -18.35 12.61 -15.57
CA GLY A 121 -19.15 13.71 -16.12
C GLY A 121 -18.66 14.25 -17.47
N TYR A 122 -17.39 14.01 -17.82
CA TYR A 122 -16.82 14.34 -19.13
C TYR A 122 -17.05 13.24 -20.18
N GLY A 123 -17.72 12.14 -19.82
CA GLY A 123 -18.11 11.05 -20.70
C GLY A 123 -17.41 9.72 -20.38
N VAL A 124 -18.11 8.61 -20.66
CA VAL A 124 -17.64 7.24 -20.37
C VAL A 124 -16.31 6.94 -21.06
N ASN A 125 -16.11 7.40 -22.30
CA ASN A 125 -14.87 7.18 -23.04
C ASN A 125 -13.66 7.86 -22.37
N VAL A 126 -13.84 9.07 -21.81
CA VAL A 126 -12.78 9.80 -21.10
C VAL A 126 -12.42 9.10 -19.79
N SER A 127 -13.44 8.70 -19.03
CA SER A 127 -13.28 7.93 -17.79
C SER A 127 -12.57 6.60 -18.02
N LEU A 128 -12.97 5.84 -19.04
CA LEU A 128 -12.32 4.57 -19.39
C LEU A 128 -10.88 4.77 -19.88
N ALA A 129 -10.63 5.79 -20.70
CA ALA A 129 -9.26 6.11 -21.14
C ALA A 129 -8.34 6.46 -19.96
N LEU A 130 -8.82 7.26 -19.01
CA LEU A 130 -8.08 7.59 -17.79
C LEU A 130 -7.83 6.35 -16.94
N PHE A 131 -8.85 5.52 -16.72
CA PHE A 131 -8.73 4.27 -15.96
C PHE A 131 -7.66 3.35 -16.55
N LEU A 132 -7.68 3.14 -17.87
CA LEU A 132 -6.74 2.26 -18.56
C LEU A 132 -5.32 2.82 -18.57
N MET A 133 -5.15 4.12 -18.82
CA MET A 133 -3.85 4.78 -18.80
C MET A 133 -3.22 4.70 -17.40
N ARG A 134 -3.98 5.04 -16.36
CA ARG A 134 -3.51 4.91 -14.98
C ARG A 134 -3.30 3.45 -14.60
N GLY A 135 -4.17 2.54 -15.03
CA GLY A 135 -4.00 1.10 -14.83
C GLY A 135 -2.68 0.56 -15.38
N LEU A 136 -2.19 1.13 -16.49
CA LEU A 136 -0.90 0.75 -17.08
C LEU A 136 0.30 1.44 -16.41
N LEU A 137 0.14 2.65 -15.87
CA LEU A 137 1.25 3.46 -15.37
C LEU A 137 1.34 3.48 -13.83
N THR A 138 0.25 3.82 -13.14
CA THR A 138 0.24 4.02 -11.68
C THR A 138 0.06 2.72 -10.91
N ALA A 139 -0.73 1.76 -11.41
CA ALA A 139 -0.92 0.49 -10.68
C ALA A 139 0.38 -0.32 -10.56
N PRO A 140 1.23 -0.44 -11.60
CA PRO A 140 2.54 -1.06 -11.46
C PRO A 140 3.48 -0.30 -10.53
N LEU A 141 3.43 1.04 -10.53
CA LEU A 141 4.20 1.86 -9.59
C LEU A 141 3.88 1.48 -8.15
N HIS A 142 2.59 1.48 -7.77
CA HIS A 142 2.21 1.10 -6.41
C HIS A 142 2.59 -0.34 -6.08
N GLY A 143 2.49 -1.26 -7.05
CA GLY A 143 3.00 -2.62 -6.91
C GLY A 143 4.49 -2.66 -6.58
N ILE A 144 5.31 -1.88 -7.29
CA ILE A 144 6.77 -1.79 -7.07
C ILE A 144 7.10 -1.18 -5.70
N THR A 145 6.46 -0.06 -5.35
CA THR A 145 6.75 0.64 -4.09
C THR A 145 6.31 -0.19 -2.88
N ALA A 146 5.15 -0.85 -2.96
CA ALA A 146 4.69 -1.76 -1.91
C ALA A 146 5.51 -3.06 -1.83
N THR A 147 6.10 -3.52 -2.95
CA THR A 147 7.09 -4.61 -2.93
C THR A 147 8.33 -4.25 -2.11
N LEU A 148 8.83 -3.01 -2.18
CA LEU A 148 9.95 -2.56 -1.33
C LEU A 148 9.57 -2.57 0.16
N THR A 149 8.36 -2.11 0.49
CA THR A 149 7.83 -2.19 1.85
C THR A 149 7.73 -3.65 2.33
N GLY A 150 7.24 -4.56 1.49
CA GLY A 150 7.22 -5.99 1.77
C GLY A 150 8.61 -6.59 1.98
N PHE A 151 9.59 -6.18 1.17
CA PHE A 151 11.00 -6.56 1.37
C PHE A 151 11.52 -6.12 2.74
N GLY A 152 11.22 -4.88 3.15
CA GLY A 152 11.58 -4.36 4.48
C GLY A 152 10.95 -5.14 5.63
N ILE A 153 9.67 -5.53 5.49
CA ILE A 153 8.98 -6.37 6.47
C ILE A 153 9.62 -7.76 6.55
N GLY A 154 9.97 -8.36 5.41
CA GLY A 154 10.69 -9.64 5.40
C GLY A 154 12.06 -9.57 6.09
N LEU A 155 12.82 -8.49 5.87
CA LEU A 155 14.08 -8.24 6.58
C LEU A 155 13.87 -8.09 8.08
N TRP A 156 12.86 -7.32 8.48
CA TRP A 156 12.50 -7.15 9.88
C TRP A 156 12.16 -8.50 10.51
N GLN A 157 11.28 -9.30 9.91
CA GLN A 157 10.91 -10.60 10.45
C GLN A 157 12.12 -11.54 10.61
N LYS A 158 13.00 -11.60 9.60
CA LYS A 158 14.18 -12.47 9.62
C LYS A 158 15.20 -12.07 10.69
N THR A 159 15.33 -10.78 10.99
CA THR A 159 16.39 -10.25 11.86
C THR A 159 15.90 -9.81 13.24
N GLY A 160 14.59 -9.68 13.43
CA GLY A 160 13.99 -9.02 14.60
C GLY A 160 14.16 -7.49 14.63
N ASN A 161 14.85 -6.88 13.66
CA ASN A 161 15.16 -5.45 13.66
C ASN A 161 14.20 -4.64 12.77
N ALA A 162 13.21 -3.99 13.39
CA ALA A 162 12.21 -3.16 12.70
C ALA A 162 12.80 -1.99 11.92
N ARG A 163 14.01 -1.52 12.28
CA ARG A 163 14.67 -0.40 11.59
C ARG A 163 15.01 -0.72 10.14
N LEU A 164 15.11 -2.00 9.78
CA LEU A 164 15.37 -2.44 8.40
C LEU A 164 14.20 -2.15 7.45
N LEU A 165 12.99 -1.85 7.96
CA LEU A 165 11.86 -1.38 7.16
C LEU A 165 12.04 0.07 6.69
N LEU A 166 12.77 0.90 7.45
CA LEU A 166 12.83 2.35 7.20
C LEU A 166 13.45 2.68 5.84
N ILE A 167 14.55 2.00 5.47
CA ILE A 167 15.24 2.30 4.22
C ILE A 167 14.36 1.93 3.00
N PRO A 168 13.82 0.71 2.87
CA PRO A 168 12.94 0.37 1.76
C PRO A 168 11.69 1.25 1.69
N LEU A 169 11.11 1.63 2.84
CA LEU A 169 9.94 2.49 2.90
C LEU A 169 10.25 3.92 2.42
N VAL A 170 11.38 4.50 2.82
CA VAL A 170 11.83 5.81 2.32
C VAL A 170 12.11 5.76 0.81
N VAL A 171 12.73 4.68 0.34
CA VAL A 171 12.96 4.50 -1.11
C VAL A 171 11.64 4.38 -1.86
N ALA A 172 10.65 3.66 -1.33
CA ALA A 172 9.31 3.57 -1.88
C ALA A 172 8.64 4.95 -1.99
N MET A 173 8.72 5.77 -0.93
CA MET A 173 8.20 7.14 -0.92
C MET A 173 8.87 8.04 -1.96
N ILE A 174 10.20 7.94 -2.11
CA ILE A 174 10.95 8.70 -3.10
C ILE A 174 10.55 8.31 -4.51
N ILE A 175 10.42 7.01 -4.80
CA ILE A 175 10.02 6.51 -6.13
C ILE A 175 8.60 6.98 -6.45
N HIS A 176 7.67 6.83 -5.51
CA HIS A 176 6.28 7.28 -5.67
C HIS A 176 6.22 8.80 -5.89
N GLY A 177 6.85 9.59 -5.02
CA GLY A 177 6.87 11.04 -5.14
C GLY A 177 7.51 11.53 -6.43
N SER A 178 8.58 10.87 -6.88
CA SER A 178 9.25 11.19 -8.15
C SER A 178 8.35 10.90 -9.35
N PHE A 179 7.61 9.80 -9.33
CA PHE A 179 6.63 9.49 -10.37
C PHE A 179 5.52 10.56 -10.41
N ASN A 180 4.97 10.92 -9.25
CA ASN A 180 3.93 11.96 -9.18
C ASN A 180 4.46 13.32 -9.63
N MET A 181 5.73 13.62 -9.36
CA MET A 181 6.37 14.86 -9.81
C MET A 181 6.45 14.89 -11.34
N LEU A 182 6.90 13.80 -11.96
CA LEU A 182 6.95 13.68 -13.42
C LEU A 182 5.56 13.85 -14.05
N ALA A 183 4.52 13.26 -13.44
CA ALA A 183 3.15 13.41 -13.90
C ALA A 183 2.58 14.83 -13.70
N SER A 184 3.14 15.62 -12.77
CA SER A 184 2.66 16.98 -12.46
C SER A 184 3.29 18.07 -13.33
N ILE A 185 4.40 17.79 -14.01
CA ILE A 185 5.17 18.77 -14.80
C ILE A 185 5.01 18.60 -16.32
N ILE A 186 4.26 17.59 -16.76
CA ILE A 186 3.91 17.32 -18.16
C ILE A 186 2.47 17.72 -18.45
#